data_AF-A0A743Z3L4-F1
#
_entry.id   AF-A0A743Z3L4-F1
#
_cell.length_a   1.000
_cell.length_b   1.000
_cell.length_c   1.000
_cell.angle_alpha   90.00
_cell.angle_beta   90.00
_cell.angle_gamma   90.00
#
_symmetry.space_group_name_H-M   'P 1'
#
loop_
_entity.id
_entity.type
_entity.pdbx_description
1 polymer ?
#
loop_
_entity_poly.entity_id
_entity_poly.type
_entity_poly.pdbx_seq_one_letter_code
_entity_poly.pdbx_strand_id
1 'polypeptide(L)' 'MNILKPDKYFRSVLAGLCLSVISHIAMAADCFDMAGQDAGIDPDLLRAIAWQESRLHYDAIGKNP' A
#
# COMPACT_ATOMS: atom_id res chain seq x y z
N MET A 1 35.93 -24.27 14.75
CA MET A 1 35.45 -23.23 13.82
C MET A 1 34.37 -23.86 12.96
N ASN A 2 33.10 -23.54 13.20
CA ASN A 2 31.97 -24.23 12.57
C ASN A 2 31.81 -23.77 11.12
N ILE A 3 32.09 -24.67 10.19
CA ILE A 3 31.91 -24.48 8.75
C ILE A 3 30.40 -24.37 8.47
N LEU A 4 29.95 -23.15 8.23
CA LEU A 4 28.60 -22.89 7.73
C LEU A 4 28.51 -23.46 6.30
N LYS A 5 27.53 -24.35 6.10
CA LYS A 5 27.31 -25.07 4.84
C LYS A 5 26.82 -24.08 3.75
N PRO A 6 27.52 -23.95 2.60
CA PRO A 6 27.29 -22.89 1.62
C PRO A 6 25.86 -22.86 1.05
N ASP A 7 25.20 -24.02 0.93
CA ASP A 7 23.81 -24.14 0.46
C ASP A 7 22.79 -23.43 1.36
N LYS A 8 23.00 -23.45 2.69
CA LYS A 8 22.09 -22.75 3.62
C LYS A 8 22.26 -21.25 3.52
N TYR A 9 23.50 -20.79 3.34
CA TYR A 9 23.81 -19.37 3.21
C TYR A 9 23.23 -18.80 1.91
N PHE A 10 23.41 -19.50 0.79
CA PHE A 10 22.87 -19.09 -0.52
C PHE A 10 21.33 -19.02 -0.52
N ARG A 11 20.65 -20.01 0.07
CA ARG A 11 19.19 -19.99 0.21
C ARG A 11 18.69 -18.85 1.08
N SER A 12 19.38 -18.54 2.18
CA SER A 12 19.03 -17.42 3.05
C SER A 12 19.24 -16.06 2.37
N VAL A 13 20.31 -15.91 1.59
CA VAL A 13 20.58 -14.68 0.82
C VAL A 13 19.51 -14.48 -0.26
N LEU A 14 19.15 -15.55 -0.99
CA LEU A 14 18.10 -15.48 -2.00
C LEU A 14 16.73 -15.14 -1.40
N ALA A 15 16.37 -15.75 -0.27
CA ALA A 15 15.13 -15.45 0.42
C ALA A 15 15.07 -13.99 0.91
N GLY A 16 16.18 -13.46 1.45
CA GLY A 16 16.29 -12.05 1.85
C GLY A 16 16.16 -11.09 0.67
N LEU A 17 16.74 -11.42 -0.49
CA LEU A 17 16.63 -10.62 -1.70
C LEU A 17 15.21 -10.61 -2.27
N CYS A 18 14.50 -11.75 -2.26
CA CYS A 18 13.11 -11.79 -2.70
C CYS A 18 12.20 -10.96 -1.79
N LEU A 19 12.41 -11.01 -0.47
CA LEU A 19 11.63 -10.24 0.51
C LEU A 19 11.84 -8.73 0.35
N SER A 20 13.06 -8.26 0.04
CA SER A 20 13.29 -6.83 -0.19
C SER A 20 12.59 -6.31 -1.44
N VAL A 21 12.53 -7.11 -2.51
CA VAL A 21 11.84 -6.73 -3.76
C VAL A 21 10.33 -6.61 -3.54
N ILE A 22 9.72 -7.52 -2.76
CA ILE A 22 8.28 -7.49 -2.49
C ILE A 22 7.87 -6.25 -1.69
N SER A 23 8.72 -5.75 -0.79
CA SER A 23 8.45 -4.55 0.00
C SER A 23 8.22 -3.29 -0.85
N HIS A 24 8.81 -3.20 -2.03
CA HIS A 24 8.65 -2.05 -2.93
C HIS A 24 7.35 -2.08 -3.74
N ILE A 25 6.66 -3.22 -3.79
CA ILE A 25 5.38 -3.39 -4.51
C ILE A 25 4.20 -2.91 -3.64
N ALA A 26 4.43 -2.70 -2.33
CA ALA A 26 3.38 -2.27 -1.39
C ALA A 26 3.03 -0.77 -1.49
N MET A 27 3.71 0.00 -2.33
CA MET A 27 3.40 1.41 -2.57
C MET A 27 2.48 1.56 -3.80
N ALA A 28 1.23 1.13 -3.68
CA ALA A 28 0.21 1.46 -4.66
C ALA A 28 -0.32 2.86 -4.34
N ALA A 29 0.33 3.90 -4.91
CA ALA A 29 -0.22 5.24 -4.88
C ALA A 29 -1.57 5.22 -5.60
N ASP A 30 -2.63 5.68 -4.94
CA ASP A 30 -3.97 5.72 -5.50
C ASP A 30 -4.40 7.17 -5.83
N CYS A 31 -5.61 7.34 -6.36
CA CYS A 31 -6.13 8.67 -6.71
C CYS A 31 -6.32 9.57 -5.48
N PHE A 32 -6.46 9.02 -4.27
CA PHE A 32 -6.58 9.81 -3.05
C PHE A 32 -5.25 10.45 -2.67
N ASP A 33 -4.12 9.79 -2.93
CA ASP A 33 -2.79 10.37 -2.67
C ASP A 33 -2.53 11.60 -3.55
N MET A 34 -2.87 11.50 -4.85
CA MET A 34 -2.76 12.64 -5.78
C MET A 34 -3.76 13.75 -5.42
N ALA A 35 -5.03 13.42 -5.15
CA ALA A 35 -6.05 14.40 -4.81
C ALA A 35 -5.73 15.11 -3.48
N GLY A 36 -5.21 14.39 -2.50
CA GLY A 36 -4.76 14.95 -1.23
C GLY A 36 -3.58 15.91 -1.41
N GLN A 37 -2.60 15.54 -2.25
CA GLN A 37 -1.48 16.42 -2.59
C GLN A 37 -1.93 17.69 -3.31
N ASP A 38 -2.80 17.57 -4.31
CA ASP A 38 -3.29 18.69 -5.11
C ASP A 38 -4.16 19.66 -4.28
N ALA A 39 -4.96 19.13 -3.36
CA ALA A 39 -5.87 19.93 -2.52
C ALA A 39 -5.23 20.39 -1.20
N GLY A 40 -4.05 19.88 -0.83
CA GLY A 40 -3.46 20.11 0.50
C GLY A 40 -4.26 19.46 1.64
N ILE A 41 -4.90 18.32 1.38
CA ILE A 41 -5.71 17.55 2.34
C ILE A 41 -5.03 16.20 2.58
N ASP A 42 -5.08 15.69 3.81
CA ASP A 42 -4.59 14.35 4.12
C ASP A 42 -5.31 13.28 3.26
N PRO A 43 -4.59 12.48 2.44
CA PRO A 43 -5.19 11.40 1.65
C PRO A 43 -6.04 10.43 2.49
N ASP A 44 -5.65 10.16 3.74
CA ASP A 44 -6.40 9.25 4.61
C ASP A 44 -7.71 9.87 5.09
N LEU A 45 -7.74 11.20 5.26
CA LEU A 45 -8.98 11.92 5.50
C LEU A 45 -9.92 11.80 4.30
N LEU A 46 -9.41 11.92 3.06
CA LEU A 46 -10.21 11.74 1.86
C LEU A 46 -10.77 10.31 1.75
N ARG A 47 -9.97 9.28 2.06
CA ARG A 47 -10.44 7.88 2.12
C ARG A 47 -11.54 7.70 3.18
N ALA A 48 -11.35 8.28 4.37
CA ALA A 48 -12.34 8.22 5.44
C ALA A 48 -13.67 8.88 5.04
N ILE A 49 -13.63 10.06 4.40
CA ILE A 49 -14.81 10.74 3.87
C ILE A 49 -15.48 9.87 2.80
N ALA A 50 -14.74 9.38 1.81
CA ALA A 50 -15.31 8.56 0.75
C ALA A 50 -15.93 7.25 1.28
N TRP A 51 -15.35 6.67 2.34
CA TRP A 51 -15.95 5.53 3.03
C TRP A 51 -17.23 5.90 3.79
N GLN A 52 -17.26 7.06 4.45
CA GLN A 52 -18.41 7.51 5.22
C GLN A 52 -19.60 7.88 4.33
N GLU A 53 -19.34 8.60 3.24
CA GLU A 53 -20.37 9.15 2.36
C GLU A 53 -20.93 8.11 1.38
N SER A 54 -20.07 7.25 0.82
CA SER A 54 -20.50 6.32 -0.24
C SER A 54 -19.94 4.91 -0.14
N ARG A 55 -19.21 4.56 0.94
CA ARG A 55 -18.51 3.27 1.06
C ARG A 55 -17.58 3.00 -0.14
N LEU A 56 -16.94 4.05 -0.67
CA LEU A 56 -16.10 4.01 -1.88
C LEU A 56 -16.84 3.65 -3.18
N HIS A 57 -18.18 3.70 -3.20
CA HIS A 57 -18.95 3.62 -4.44
C HIS A 57 -18.94 4.99 -5.13
N TYR A 58 -18.30 5.06 -6.30
CA TYR A 58 -18.10 6.31 -7.05
C TYR A 58 -19.37 6.80 -7.77
N ASP A 59 -20.38 5.93 -7.91
CA ASP A 59 -21.66 6.19 -8.56
C ASP A 59 -22.83 6.34 -7.56
N ALA A 60 -22.55 6.37 -6.25
CA ALA A 60 -23.55 6.54 -5.22
C ALA A 60 -24.24 7.92 -5.30
N ILE A 61 -25.57 7.92 -5.29
CA ILE A 61 -26.40 9.15 -5.25
C ILE A 61 -27.42 9.00 -4.11
N GLY A 62 -27.38 9.92 -3.15
CA GLY A 62 -28.37 10.02 -2.06
C GLY A 62 -29.47 11.02 -2.39
N LYS A 63 -30.74 10.68 -2.09
CA LYS A 63 -31.84 11.65 -2.11
C LYS A 63 -31.93 12.32 -0.73
N ASN A 64 -31.95 13.64 -0.71
CA ASN A 64 -32.22 14.37 0.52
C ASN A 64 -33.70 14.21 0.90
N PRO A 65 -34.03 14.03 2.20
CA PRO A 65 -35.42 14.11 2.67
C PRO A 65 -36.06 15.45 2.35
#